data_AF-A0A931WD38-F1
#
_entry.id   AF-A0A931WD38-F1
#
_cell.length_a   1.000
_cell.length_b   1.000
_cell.length_c   1.000
_cell.angle_alpha   90.00
_cell.angle_beta   90.00
_cell.angle_gamma   90.00
#
_symmetry.space_group_name_H-M   'P 1'
#
loop_
_entity.id
_entity.type
_entity.pdbx_description
1 polymer ?
#
loop_
_entity_poly.entity_id
_entity_poly.type
_entity_poly.pdbx_seq_one_letter_code
_entity_poly.pdbx_strand_id
1 'polypeptide(L)'
;MVTPLWLSSYVSAIANGGTFYKPFLVKKITDGGQKPIQVFESEELARLPFDSKTMDIVREAMREVVVSGTAQMLNSLPVKVAAKTGTAEVGAKGSGLNSVFVAYAPFEDPEIAISVVIENIGQKQGLAVLAAKQFFEKYFGDLILPLN
;
A
#
# COMPACT_ATOMS: atom_id res chain seq x y z
N MET A 1 -0.28 -17.92 -4.53
CA MET A 1 0.86 -17.03 -4.20
C MET A 1 0.67 -15.72 -4.95
N VAL A 2 0.99 -14.59 -4.32
CA VAL A 2 0.93 -13.24 -4.91
C VAL A 2 2.23 -12.50 -4.63
N THR A 3 2.65 -11.59 -5.50
CA THR A 3 3.84 -10.75 -5.27
C THR A 3 3.48 -9.48 -4.49
N PRO A 4 4.42 -8.87 -3.75
CA PRO A 4 4.19 -7.56 -3.13
C PRO A 4 3.77 -6.49 -4.14
N LEU A 5 4.36 -6.49 -5.34
CA LEU A 5 3.97 -5.56 -6.41
C LEU A 5 2.49 -5.74 -6.79
N TRP A 6 2.01 -6.98 -6.92
CA TRP A 6 0.60 -7.25 -7.19
C TRP A 6 -0.30 -6.71 -6.07
N LEU A 7 0.07 -6.94 -4.80
CA LEU A 7 -0.67 -6.42 -3.64
C LEU A 7 -0.74 -4.89 -3.65
N SER A 8 0.37 -4.21 -3.93
CA SER A 8 0.40 -2.75 -4.06
C SER A 8 -0.50 -2.26 -5.19
N SER A 9 -0.47 -2.90 -6.36
CA SER A 9 -1.36 -2.56 -7.49
C SER A 9 -2.83 -2.75 -7.14
N TYR A 10 -3.18 -3.83 -6.45
CA TYR A 10 -4.55 -4.11 -6.05
C TYR A 10 -5.07 -3.13 -5.02
N VAL A 11 -4.26 -2.79 -4.01
CA VAL A 11 -4.64 -1.80 -2.99
C VAL A 11 -4.71 -0.40 -3.59
N SER A 12 -3.86 -0.07 -4.56
CA SER A 12 -3.98 1.15 -5.36
C SER A 12 -5.31 1.20 -6.12
N ALA A 13 -5.74 0.09 -6.73
CA ALA A 13 -7.05 0.02 -7.39
C ALA A 13 -8.22 0.21 -6.41
N ILE A 14 -8.10 -0.26 -5.16
CA ILE A 14 -9.11 0.04 -4.13
C ILE A 14 -9.10 1.53 -3.76
N ALA A 15 -7.92 2.10 -3.57
CA ALA A 15 -7.73 3.49 -3.17
C ALA A 15 -8.27 4.47 -4.23
N ASN A 16 -8.01 4.20 -5.51
CA ASN A 16 -8.35 5.10 -6.61
C ASN A 16 -9.78 4.94 -7.17
N GLY A 17 -10.65 4.21 -6.47
CA GLY A 17 -12.05 4.02 -6.85
C GLY A 17 -12.33 2.88 -7.84
N GLY A 18 -11.35 1.99 -8.09
CA GLY A 18 -11.58 0.70 -8.74
C GLY A 18 -10.73 0.46 -10.00
N THR A 19 -9.88 1.39 -10.42
CA THR A 19 -9.11 1.27 -11.66
C THR A 19 -7.79 0.55 -11.40
N PHE A 20 -7.60 -0.60 -12.04
CA PHE A 20 -6.36 -1.37 -11.96
C PHE A 20 -5.41 -0.93 -13.08
N TYR A 21 -4.42 -0.11 -12.71
CA TYR A 21 -3.38 0.36 -13.63
C TYR A 21 -2.23 -0.63 -13.74
N LYS A 22 -1.62 -0.69 -14.93
CA LYS A 22 -0.35 -1.38 -15.14
C LYS A 22 0.74 -0.67 -14.36
N PRO A 23 1.44 -1.34 -13.42
CA PRO A 23 2.58 -0.72 -12.75
C PRO A 23 3.74 -0.58 -13.75
N PHE A 24 4.42 0.58 -13.73
CA PHE A 24 5.62 0.83 -14.51
C PHE A 24 6.64 1.62 -13.67
N LEU A 25 7.93 1.36 -13.91
CA LEU A 25 9.03 2.00 -13.20
C LEU A 25 9.71 3.10 -14.04
N VAL A 26 9.77 2.90 -15.36
CA VAL A 26 10.45 3.82 -16.28
C VAL A 26 9.46 4.88 -16.73
N LYS A 27 9.67 6.15 -16.36
CA LYS A 27 8.81 7.27 -16.79
C LYS A 27 9.11 7.72 -18.22
N LYS A 28 10.39 7.79 -18.60
CA LYS A 28 10.83 8.17 -19.95
C LYS A 28 12.22 7.63 -20.25
N ILE A 29 12.49 7.42 -21.53
CA ILE A 29 13.83 7.17 -22.09
C ILE A 29 14.24 8.43 -22.85
N THR A 30 15.47 8.91 -22.62
CA THR A 30 16.00 10.11 -23.29
C THR A 30 17.26 9.79 -24.08
N ASP A 31 17.57 10.63 -25.07
CA ASP A 31 18.88 10.62 -25.72
C ASP A 31 19.98 11.24 -24.83
N GLY A 32 21.21 11.30 -25.34
CA GLY A 32 22.35 11.92 -24.65
C GLY A 32 22.19 13.43 -24.41
N GLY A 33 21.22 14.08 -25.05
CA GLY A 33 20.85 15.48 -24.87
C GLY A 33 19.61 15.69 -23.98
N GLN A 34 19.14 14.66 -23.28
CA GLN A 34 17.93 14.65 -22.45
C GLN A 34 16.60 14.82 -23.21
N LYS A 35 16.60 14.76 -24.54
CA LYS A 35 15.38 14.81 -25.34
C LYS A 35 14.63 13.47 -25.20
N PRO A 36 13.32 13.47 -24.92
CA PRO A 36 12.56 12.23 -24.77
C PRO A 36 12.48 11.47 -26.10
N ILE A 37 12.92 10.21 -26.07
CA ILE A 37 12.74 9.22 -27.13
C ILE A 37 11.41 8.48 -26.92
N GLN A 38 11.08 8.19 -25.66
CA GLN A 38 9.85 7.51 -25.27
C GLN A 38 9.39 8.02 -23.91
N VAL A 39 8.08 8.21 -23.76
CA VAL A 39 7.42 8.55 -22.49
C VAL A 39 6.41 7.45 -22.20
N PHE A 40 6.37 6.99 -20.95
CA PHE A 40 5.44 5.96 -20.49
C PHE A 40 4.35 6.64 -19.65
N GLU A 41 3.10 6.39 -20.04
CA GLU A 41 1.91 6.92 -19.39
C GLU A 41 1.14 5.79 -18.69
N SER A 42 0.23 6.16 -17.80
CA SER A 42 -0.64 5.20 -17.10
C SER A 42 -1.54 4.44 -18.07
N GLU A 43 -1.53 3.11 -17.98
CA GLU A 43 -2.35 2.20 -18.78
C GLU A 43 -3.38 1.51 -17.88
N GLU A 44 -4.68 1.73 -18.13
CA GLU A 44 -5.76 1.01 -17.46
C GLU A 44 -5.82 -0.44 -17.99
N LEU A 45 -5.64 -1.43 -17.12
CA LEU A 45 -5.73 -2.85 -17.50
C LEU A 45 -7.12 -3.43 -17.25
N ALA A 46 -7.77 -3.00 -16.18
CA ALA A 46 -9.08 -3.49 -15.75
C ALA A 46 -9.74 -2.53 -14.77
N ARG A 47 -11.01 -2.78 -14.48
CA ARG A 47 -11.72 -2.21 -13.33
C ARG A 47 -12.19 -3.32 -12.41
N LEU A 48 -12.16 -3.06 -11.11
CA LEU A 48 -12.75 -3.94 -10.12
C LEU A 48 -14.28 -4.00 -10.37
N PRO A 49 -14.89 -5.20 -10.38
CA PRO A 49 -16.29 -5.37 -10.77
C PRO A 49 -17.25 -5.07 -9.60
N PHE A 50 -17.08 -3.92 -8.96
CA PHE A 50 -17.87 -3.50 -7.79
C PHE A 50 -18.45 -2.10 -8.02
N ASP A 51 -19.65 -1.86 -7.48
CA ASP A 51 -20.25 -0.53 -7.48
C ASP A 51 -19.56 0.39 -6.45
N SER A 52 -19.80 1.70 -6.57
CA SER A 52 -19.19 2.70 -5.69
C SER A 52 -19.54 2.47 -4.22
N LYS A 53 -20.78 2.07 -3.93
CA LYS A 53 -21.23 1.76 -2.56
C LYS A 53 -20.44 0.62 -1.94
N THR A 54 -20.19 -0.45 -2.69
CA THR A 54 -19.38 -1.59 -2.25
C THR A 54 -17.93 -1.16 -2.05
N MET A 55 -17.39 -0.36 -2.96
CA MET A 55 -16.03 0.19 -2.83
C MET A 55 -15.89 1.05 -1.58
N ASP A 56 -16.86 1.91 -1.27
CA ASP A 56 -16.85 2.75 -0.07
C ASP A 56 -16.90 1.91 1.21
N ILE A 57 -17.72 0.85 1.24
CA ILE A 57 -17.76 -0.09 2.37
C ILE A 57 -16.39 -0.77 2.56
N VAL A 58 -15.73 -1.20 1.48
CA VAL A 58 -14.41 -1.81 1.56
C VAL A 58 -13.36 -0.82 2.06
N ARG A 59 -13.37 0.42 1.56
CA ARG A 59 -12.46 1.48 2.01
C ARG A 59 -12.66 1.78 3.50
N GLU A 60 -13.91 1.90 3.96
CA GLU A 60 -14.22 2.13 5.37
C GLU A 60 -13.81 0.94 6.25
N ALA A 61 -14.05 -0.30 5.79
CA ALA A 61 -13.59 -1.49 6.50
C ALA A 61 -12.06 -1.54 6.63
N MET A 62 -11.32 -1.08 5.61
CA MET A 62 -9.87 -0.91 5.71
C MET A 62 -9.47 0.22 6.67
N ARG A 63 -10.24 1.31 6.75
CA ARG A 63 -10.02 2.37 7.73
C ARG A 63 -10.21 1.86 9.16
N GLU A 64 -11.22 1.04 9.41
CA GLU A 64 -11.51 0.45 10.72
C GLU A 64 -10.41 -0.47 11.25
N VAL A 65 -9.67 -1.17 10.36
CA VAL A 65 -8.47 -1.93 10.76
C VAL A 65 -7.45 -1.04 11.48
N VAL A 66 -7.37 0.24 11.10
CA VAL A 66 -6.52 1.23 11.75
C VAL A 66 -7.26 1.91 12.91
N VAL A 67 -8.55 2.28 12.81
CA VAL A 67 -9.26 2.94 13.91
C VAL A 67 -9.30 2.05 15.16
N SER A 68 -9.76 0.82 14.99
CA SER A 68 -10.15 -0.06 16.09
C SER A 68 -9.64 -1.49 15.94
N GLY A 69 -8.93 -1.82 14.85
CA GLY A 69 -8.46 -3.17 14.55
C GLY A 69 -6.97 -3.47 14.85
N THR A 70 -6.38 -4.30 14.01
CA THR A 70 -5.03 -4.86 14.18
C THR A 70 -3.89 -3.89 13.83
N ALA A 71 -4.19 -2.73 13.24
CA ALA A 71 -3.20 -1.73 12.84
C ALA A 71 -3.35 -0.40 13.60
N GLN A 72 -3.94 -0.43 14.80
CA GLN A 72 -4.20 0.75 15.65
C GLN A 72 -3.03 1.71 15.86
N MET A 73 -1.78 1.21 15.84
CA MET A 73 -0.60 2.05 15.99
C MET A 73 -0.47 3.13 14.89
N LEU A 74 -1.11 2.94 13.73
CA LEU A 74 -1.10 3.90 12.63
C LEU A 74 -2.03 5.11 12.89
N ASN A 75 -2.89 5.08 13.91
CA ASN A 75 -3.68 6.27 14.30
C ASN A 75 -2.82 7.46 14.77
N SER A 76 -1.56 7.21 15.12
CA SER A 76 -0.61 8.27 15.53
C SER A 76 -0.01 9.07 14.37
N LEU A 77 -0.27 8.65 13.12
CA LEU A 77 0.24 9.33 11.93
C LEU A 77 -0.48 10.67 11.69
N PRO A 78 0.18 11.65 11.03
CA PRO A 78 -0.43 12.95 10.73
C PRO A 78 -1.54 12.88 9.68
N VAL A 79 -1.67 11.75 8.97
CA VAL A 79 -2.71 11.48 7.97
C VAL A 79 -3.47 10.21 8.35
N LYS A 80 -4.73 10.13 7.93
CA LYS A 80 -5.54 8.92 8.10
C LYS A 80 -5.07 7.85 7.12
N VAL A 81 -4.93 6.62 7.62
CA VAL A 81 -4.50 5.46 6.83
C VAL A 81 -5.62 4.42 6.79
N ALA A 82 -5.81 3.80 5.63
CA ALA A 82 -6.62 2.59 5.48
C ALA A 82 -5.72 1.41 5.19
N ALA A 83 -5.95 0.28 5.86
CA ALA A 83 -5.03 -0.84 5.83
C ALA A 83 -5.69 -2.20 5.96
N LYS A 84 -4.91 -3.25 5.70
CA LYS A 84 -5.25 -4.62 6.08
C LYS A 84 -4.00 -5.39 6.50
N THR A 85 -4.10 -6.10 7.62
CA THR A 85 -3.08 -7.05 8.10
C THR A 85 -3.35 -8.46 7.60
N GLY A 86 -2.29 -9.22 7.42
CA GLY A 86 -2.29 -10.65 7.13
C GLY A 86 -1.12 -11.35 7.85
N THR A 87 -1.35 -12.62 8.20
CA THR A 87 -0.31 -13.52 8.72
C THR A 87 -0.41 -14.80 7.90
N ALA A 88 0.65 -15.13 7.19
CA ALA A 88 0.69 -16.32 6.33
C ALA A 88 1.61 -17.36 6.96
N GLU A 89 1.10 -18.56 7.17
CA GLU A 89 1.91 -19.71 7.61
C GLU A 89 2.80 -20.20 6.47
N VAL A 90 4.05 -20.51 6.79
CA VAL A 90 5.06 -21.04 5.87
C VAL A 90 5.84 -22.20 6.49
N GLY A 91 6.47 -23.00 5.64
CA GLY A 91 7.24 -24.18 6.07
C GLY A 91 6.37 -25.38 6.45
N ALA A 92 7.02 -26.49 6.80
CA ALA A 92 6.32 -27.72 7.16
C ALA A 92 5.54 -27.52 8.46
N LYS A 93 4.23 -27.83 8.45
CA LYS A 93 3.32 -27.69 9.60
C LYS A 93 3.27 -26.27 10.20
N GLY A 94 3.44 -25.22 9.40
CA GLY A 94 3.37 -23.83 9.88
C GLY A 94 4.54 -23.44 10.79
N SER A 95 5.71 -24.03 10.56
CA SER A 95 6.93 -23.77 11.35
C SER A 95 7.42 -22.31 11.28
N GLY A 96 6.93 -21.53 10.32
CA GLY A 96 7.24 -20.11 10.18
C GLY A 96 5.98 -19.30 9.87
N LEU A 97 6.05 -18.00 10.16
CA LEU A 97 5.01 -17.04 9.83
C LEU A 97 5.63 -15.90 9.03
N ASN A 98 4.89 -15.40 8.05
CA ASN A 98 5.18 -14.15 7.36
C ASN A 98 4.16 -13.09 7.80
N SER A 99 4.65 -11.88 8.11
CA SER A 99 3.79 -10.72 8.33
C SER A 99 3.55 -10.02 7.01
N VAL A 100 2.29 -9.96 6.58
CA VAL A 100 1.88 -9.29 5.35
C VAL A 100 1.01 -8.09 5.73
N PHE A 101 1.26 -6.96 5.11
CA PHE A 101 0.51 -5.74 5.35
C PHE A 101 0.31 -4.99 4.05
N VAL A 102 -0.86 -4.41 3.87
CA VAL A 102 -1.15 -3.49 2.77
C VAL A 102 -1.85 -2.25 3.31
N ALA A 103 -1.57 -1.10 2.72
CA ALA A 103 -2.22 0.15 3.09
C ALA A 103 -2.20 1.16 1.95
N TYR A 104 -3.08 2.15 2.05
CA TYR A 104 -2.97 3.41 1.31
C TYR A 104 -3.23 4.59 2.23
N ALA A 105 -2.69 5.74 1.84
CA ALA A 105 -2.83 6.99 2.57
C ALA A 105 -2.64 8.21 1.65
N PRO A 106 -3.22 9.37 1.98
CA PRO A 106 -4.31 9.58 2.95
C PRO A 106 -5.58 8.76 2.63
N PHE A 107 -6.47 8.59 3.61
CA PHE A 107 -7.71 7.82 3.43
C PHE A 107 -8.69 8.52 2.47
N GLU A 108 -8.86 9.83 2.65
CA GLU A 108 -9.79 10.67 1.90
C GLU A 108 -9.33 10.92 0.47
N ASP A 109 -8.07 11.30 0.29
CA ASP A 109 -7.43 11.60 -0.99
C ASP A 109 -6.15 10.78 -1.12
N PRO A 110 -6.21 9.54 -1.64
CA PRO A 110 -5.06 8.63 -1.63
C PRO A 110 -3.93 9.05 -2.57
N GLU A 111 -2.73 9.18 -2.02
CA GLU A 111 -1.53 9.56 -2.78
C GLU A 111 -0.55 8.38 -2.96
N ILE A 112 -0.53 7.45 -2.00
CA ILE A 112 0.40 6.32 -2.00
C ILE A 112 -0.25 5.03 -1.50
N ALA A 113 0.08 3.91 -2.15
CA ALA A 113 -0.28 2.56 -1.73
C ALA A 113 0.99 1.72 -1.53
N ILE A 114 1.03 0.94 -0.46
CA ILE A 114 2.18 0.10 -0.11
C ILE A 114 1.76 -1.33 0.24
N SER A 115 2.67 -2.26 -0.02
CA SER A 115 2.65 -3.61 0.53
C SER A 115 3.96 -3.87 1.28
N VAL A 116 3.89 -4.41 2.48
CA VAL A 116 5.04 -4.80 3.28
C VAL A 116 4.94 -6.28 3.61
N VAL A 117 6.00 -7.03 3.31
CA VAL A 117 6.12 -8.44 3.66
C VAL A 117 7.40 -8.62 4.46
N ILE A 118 7.27 -9.17 5.66
CA ILE A 118 8.41 -9.57 6.49
C ILE A 118 8.32 -11.07 6.68
N GLU A 119 9.33 -11.77 6.22
CA GLU A 119 9.37 -13.24 6.25
C GLU A 119 9.87 -13.76 7.59
N ASN A 120 9.44 -14.96 7.96
CA ASN A 120 9.95 -15.72 9.11
C ASN A 120 9.96 -14.92 10.42
N ILE A 121 8.85 -14.24 10.72
CA ILE A 121 8.70 -13.39 11.92
C ILE A 121 8.68 -14.17 13.25
N GLY A 122 8.82 -15.50 13.21
CA GLY A 122 8.59 -16.36 14.37
C GLY A 122 7.18 -16.15 14.90
N GLN A 123 7.04 -15.71 16.16
CA GLN A 123 5.75 -15.33 16.77
C GLN A 123 5.52 -13.81 16.86
N LYS A 124 6.40 -12.98 16.26
CA LYS A 124 6.33 -11.51 16.35
C LYS A 124 5.35 -10.93 15.35
N GLN A 125 4.07 -10.87 15.72
CA GLN A 125 3.03 -10.25 14.89
C GLN A 125 3.19 -8.72 14.81
N GLY A 126 2.65 -8.11 13.75
CA GLY A 126 2.61 -6.66 13.60
C GLY A 126 3.91 -6.00 13.08
N LEU A 127 4.98 -6.74 12.83
CA LEU A 127 6.24 -6.18 12.33
C LEU A 127 6.07 -5.42 11.00
N ALA A 128 5.24 -5.94 10.08
CA ALA A 128 4.97 -5.25 8.81
C ALA A 128 4.21 -3.93 9.01
N VAL A 129 3.34 -3.85 10.04
CA VAL A 129 2.64 -2.62 10.43
C VAL A 129 3.64 -1.60 11.00
N LEU A 130 4.58 -2.04 11.83
CA LEU A 130 5.62 -1.18 12.40
C LEU A 130 6.55 -0.60 11.33
N ALA A 131 6.93 -1.41 10.33
CA ALA A 131 7.71 -0.95 9.20
C ALA A 131 6.92 0.06 8.34
N ALA A 132 5.64 -0.21 8.07
CA ALA A 132 4.76 0.72 7.37
C ALA A 132 4.58 2.05 8.13
N LYS A 133 4.48 2.02 9.47
CA LYS A 133 4.40 3.23 10.29
C LYS A 133 5.61 4.13 10.06
N GLN A 134 6.82 3.58 10.16
CA GLN A 134 8.05 4.34 9.94
C GLN A 134 8.14 4.92 8.53
N PHE A 135 7.69 4.16 7.52
CA PHE A 135 7.59 4.65 6.15
C PHE A 135 6.65 5.86 6.05
N PHE A 136 5.43 5.76 6.61
CA PHE A 136 4.47 6.86 6.57
C PHE A 136 4.89 8.06 7.41
N GLU A 137 5.54 7.85 8.56
CA GLU A 137 6.15 8.94 9.35
C GLU A 137 7.19 9.69 8.53
N LYS A 138 8.02 8.98 7.76
CA LYS A 138 8.99 9.64 6.88
C LYS A 138 8.31 10.35 5.71
N TYR A 139 7.41 9.66 5.01
CA TYR A 139 6.74 10.16 3.81
C TYR A 139 5.90 11.40 4.12
N PHE A 140 5.10 11.39 5.19
CA PHE A 140 4.20 12.50 5.54
C PHE A 140 4.76 13.44 6.61
N GLY A 141 5.74 13.01 7.41
CA GLY A 141 6.37 13.86 8.43
C GLY A 141 7.41 14.83 7.87
N ASP A 142 8.16 14.44 6.83
CA ASP A 142 9.06 15.36 6.13
C ASP A 142 8.28 16.45 5.37
N LEU A 143 7.02 16.19 5.00
CA LEU A 143 6.14 17.17 4.34
C LEU A 143 5.73 18.34 5.26
N ILE A 144 5.97 18.24 6.58
CA ILE A 144 5.61 19.27 7.57
C ILE A 144 6.81 20.15 7.97
N LEU A 145 8.04 19.75 7.67
CA LEU A 145 9.19 20.65 7.83
C LEU A 145 9.40 21.42 6.53
N PRO A 146 9.17 22.74 6.48
CA PRO A 146 9.62 23.53 5.35
C PRO A 146 11.13 23.28 5.20
N LEU A 147 11.54 22.95 3.98
CA LEU A 147 12.94 22.92 3.60
C LEU A 147 13.50 24.32 3.87
N ASN A 148 14.23 24.46 4.98
CA ASN A 148 15.07 25.61 5.27
C ASN A 148 16.43 25.39 4.59
#